data_AF-A0A318LRK7-F1
#
_entry.id   AF-A0A318LRK7-F1
#
_cell.length_a   1.000
_cell.length_b   1.000
_cell.length_c   1.000
_cell.angle_alpha   90.00
_cell.angle_beta   90.00
_cell.angle_gamma   90.00
#
_symmetry.space_group_name_H-M   'P 1'
#
loop_
_entity.id
_entity.type
_entity.pdbx_description
1 polymer ?
#
loop_
_entity_poly.entity_id
_entity_poly.type
_entity_poly.pdbx_seq_one_letter_code
_entity_poly.pdbx_strand_id
1 'polypeptide(L)'
;MKQLITRIDDELHAKVKAKAAAEGRSVNDLVAGLLEAAVREDESPQEWHRRMVAEGKAIAFEPEVPPPGRKQLAELMRGTGTAVSEALDWTRGER
;
A
#
# COMPACT_ATOMS: atom_id res chain seq x y z
N MET A 1 -14.64 -18.28 -13.43
CA MET A 1 -14.37 -17.14 -14.34
C MET A 1 -15.69 -16.61 -14.87
N LYS A 2 -15.81 -15.29 -15.01
CA LYS A 2 -16.91 -14.62 -15.71
C LYS A 2 -16.32 -13.82 -16.87
N GLN A 3 -17.04 -13.66 -17.98
CA GLN A 3 -16.58 -12.92 -19.16
C GLN A 3 -17.32 -11.59 -19.29
N LEU A 4 -16.59 -10.52 -19.62
CA LEU A 4 -17.12 -9.20 -19.96
C LEU A 4 -16.84 -8.94 -21.44
N ILE A 5 -17.87 -8.60 -22.22
CA ILE A 5 -17.75 -8.21 -23.62
C ILE A 5 -18.35 -6.82 -23.77
N THR A 6 -17.52 -5.84 -24.09
CA THR A 6 -17.92 -4.43 -24.31
C THR A 6 -17.48 -3.99 -25.70
N ARG A 7 -18.32 -3.19 -26.36
CA ARG A 7 -17.97 -2.54 -27.62
C ARG A 7 -17.17 -1.28 -27.33
N ILE A 8 -16.01 -1.16 -27.98
CA ILE A 8 -15.17 0.04 -28.00
C ILE A 8 -14.86 0.38 -29.44
N ASP A 9 -14.61 1.65 -29.73
CA ASP A 9 -14.14 2.05 -31.05
C ASP A 9 -12.68 1.60 -31.28
N ASP A 10 -12.28 1.57 -32.56
CA ASP A 10 -10.96 1.09 -32.98
C ASP A 10 -9.81 1.95 -32.43
N GLU A 11 -10.04 3.24 -32.23
CA GLU A 11 -9.04 4.17 -31.69
C GLU A 11 -8.76 3.86 -30.22
N LEU A 12 -9.80 3.68 -29.42
CA LEU A 12 -9.69 3.27 -28.02
C LEU A 12 -9.02 1.90 -27.90
N HIS A 13 -9.40 0.94 -28.75
CA HIS A 13 -8.78 -0.37 -28.77
C HIS A 13 -7.28 -0.30 -29.06
N ALA A 14 -6.86 0.52 -30.04
CA ALA A 14 -5.45 0.73 -30.37
C ALA A 14 -4.66 1.34 -29.20
N LYS A 15 -5.22 2.36 -28.53
CA LYS A 15 -4.59 2.99 -27.35
C LYS A 15 -4.42 2.01 -26.19
N VAL A 16 -5.44 1.20 -25.90
CA VAL A 16 -5.38 0.19 -24.83
C VAL A 16 -4.31 -0.86 -25.15
N LYS A 17 -4.24 -1.33 -26.40
CA LYS A 17 -3.25 -2.32 -26.84
C LYS A 17 -1.82 -1.77 -26.72
N ALA A 18 -1.60 -0.52 -27.13
CA ALA A 18 -0.29 0.13 -26.99
C ALA A 18 0.12 0.27 -25.52
N LYS A 19 -0.81 0.67 -24.64
CA LYS A 19 -0.55 0.75 -23.20
C LYS A 19 -0.23 -0.61 -22.59
N ALA A 20 -0.98 -1.65 -22.94
CA ALA A 20 -0.73 -3.00 -22.46
C ALA A 20 0.66 -3.51 -22.87
N ALA A 21 1.06 -3.26 -24.13
CA ALA A 21 2.38 -3.62 -24.63
C ALA A 21 3.51 -2.86 -23.89
N ALA A 22 3.33 -1.56 -23.62
CA ALA A 22 4.30 -0.76 -22.87
C ALA A 22 4.47 -1.27 -21.42
N GLU A 23 3.41 -1.80 -20.81
CA GLU A 23 3.44 -2.39 -19.46
C GLU A 23 3.85 -3.88 -19.46
N GLY A 24 4.08 -4.50 -20.62
CA GLY A 24 4.38 -5.93 -20.72
C GLY A 24 3.24 -6.85 -20.27
N ARG A 25 1.99 -6.38 -20.38
CA ARG A 25 0.78 -7.07 -19.90
C ARG A 25 -0.14 -7.45 -21.06
N SER A 26 -1.00 -8.44 -20.84
CA SER A 26 -2.10 -8.70 -21.77
C SER A 26 -3.15 -7.57 -21.69
N VAL A 27 -3.89 -7.35 -22.79
CA VAL A 27 -4.97 -6.35 -22.81
C VAL A 27 -6.02 -6.66 -21.74
N ASN A 28 -6.35 -7.93 -21.54
CA ASN A 28 -7.32 -8.36 -20.53
C ASN A 28 -6.82 -8.08 -19.11
N ASP A 29 -5.55 -8.36 -18.82
CA ASP A 29 -4.98 -8.10 -17.49
C ASP A 29 -4.94 -6.61 -17.19
N LEU A 30 -4.62 -5.78 -18.18
CA LEU A 30 -4.66 -4.33 -18.06
C LEU A 30 -6.09 -3.85 -17.77
N VAL A 31 -7.05 -4.25 -18.60
CA VAL A 31 -8.45 -3.80 -18.48
C VAL A 31 -9.08 -4.27 -17.18
N ALA A 32 -8.86 -5.52 -16.78
CA ALA A 32 -9.35 -6.05 -15.51
C ALA A 32 -8.81 -5.25 -14.32
N GLY A 33 -7.51 -4.95 -14.30
CA GLY A 33 -6.90 -4.14 -13.23
C GLY A 33 -7.39 -2.69 -13.21
N LEU A 34 -7.63 -2.09 -14.37
CA LEU A 34 -8.22 -0.74 -14.46
C LEU A 34 -9.67 -0.73 -13.96
N LEU A 35 -10.47 -1.74 -14.31
CA LEU A 35 -11.84 -1.87 -13.83
C LEU A 35 -11.87 -2.10 -12.32
N GLU A 36 -10.99 -2.95 -11.79
CA GLU A 36 -10.86 -3.16 -10.34
C GLU A 36 -10.53 -1.86 -9.61
N ALA A 37 -9.56 -1.10 -10.11
CA ALA A 37 -9.20 0.19 -9.52
C ALA A 37 -10.34 1.22 -9.63
N ALA A 38 -11.11 1.20 -10.72
CA ALA A 38 -12.21 2.13 -10.95
C ALA A 38 -13.45 1.84 -10.11
N VAL A 39 -13.69 0.57 -9.75
CA VAL A 39 -14.82 0.16 -8.89
C VAL A 39 -14.44 -0.02 -7.43
N ARG A 40 -13.15 0.08 -7.09
CA ARG A 40 -12.68 0.07 -5.71
C ARG A 40 -13.18 1.34 -5.03
N GLU A 41 -14.12 1.17 -4.10
CA GLU A 41 -14.54 2.25 -3.19
C GLU A 41 -13.34 2.72 -2.35
N ASP A 42 -13.40 3.95 -1.84
CA ASP A 42 -12.38 4.47 -0.92
C ASP A 42 -12.28 3.55 0.30
N GLU A 43 -11.24 2.73 0.28
CA GLU A 43 -10.98 1.73 1.30
C GLU A 43 -10.49 2.44 2.56
N SER A 44 -11.14 2.20 3.71
CA SER A 44 -10.63 2.71 4.97
C SER A 44 -9.22 2.14 5.24
N PRO A 45 -8.36 2.83 6.01
CA PRO A 45 -7.03 2.31 6.34
C PRO A 45 -7.05 0.90 6.94
N GLN A 46 -8.11 0.54 7.68
CA GLN A 46 -8.26 -0.82 8.24
C GLN A 46 -8.63 -1.88 7.20
N GLU A 47 -9.40 -1.51 6.17
CA GLU A 47 -9.75 -2.43 5.08
C GLU A 47 -8.54 -2.66 4.17
N TRP A 48 -7.81 -1.59 3.84
CA TRP A 48 -6.58 -1.67 3.05
C TRP A 48 -5.54 -2.56 3.73
N HIS A 49 -5.33 -2.38 5.03
CA HIS A 49 -4.41 -3.21 5.81
C HIS A 49 -4.83 -4.69 5.78
N ARG A 50 -6.12 -4.98 5.99
CA ARG A 50 -6.65 -6.36 5.93
C ARG A 50 -6.43 -6.99 4.56
N ARG A 51 -6.70 -6.26 3.48
CA ARG A 51 -6.50 -6.73 2.11
C ARG A 51 -5.02 -6.99 1.81
N MET A 52 -4.13 -6.08 2.19
CA MET A 52 -2.69 -6.25 2.00
C MET A 52 -2.13 -7.47 2.74
N VAL A 53 -2.63 -7.74 3.95
CA VAL A 53 -2.27 -8.96 4.70
C VAL A 53 -2.81 -10.21 4.02
N ALA A 54 -4.07 -10.20 3.59
CA ALA A 54 -4.70 -11.33 2.90
C ALA A 54 -4.05 -11.66 1.54
N GLU A 55 -3.61 -10.63 0.80
CA GLU A 55 -2.88 -10.78 -0.47
C GLU A 55 -1.39 -11.15 -0.26
N GLY A 56 -0.92 -11.29 0.98
CA GLY A 56 0.48 -11.59 1.31
C GLY A 56 1.45 -10.45 0.98
N LYS A 57 0.94 -9.24 0.75
CA LYS A 57 1.72 -8.04 0.42
C LYS A 57 2.15 -7.24 1.65
N ALA A 58 1.52 -7.49 2.80
CA ALA A 58 1.93 -6.99 4.10
C ALA A 58 2.04 -8.16 5.08
N ILE A 59 3.08 -8.11 5.92
CA ILE A 59 3.24 -9.05 7.04
C ILE A 59 2.73 -8.33 8.28
N ALA A 60 1.65 -8.85 8.88
CA ALA A 60 1.18 -8.40 10.17
C ALA A 60 1.67 -9.36 11.26
N PHE A 61 2.28 -8.80 12.31
CA PHE A 61 2.63 -9.54 13.51
C PHE A 61 1.61 -9.17 14.59
N GLU A 62 0.97 -10.17 15.18
CA GLU A 62 0.23 -9.96 16.42
C GLU A 62 1.26 -9.91 17.56
N PRO A 63 1.36 -8.77 18.28
CA PRO A 63 2.37 -8.64 19.32
C PRO A 63 2.05 -9.62 20.46
N GLU A 64 3.04 -10.41 20.86
CA GLU A 64 2.91 -11.40 21.96
C GLU A 64 2.53 -10.73 23.30
N VAL A 65 2.89 -9.46 23.45
CA VAL A 65 2.60 -8.64 24.63
C VAL A 65 1.96 -7.33 24.17
N PRO A 66 0.89 -6.85 24.83
CA PRO A 66 0.32 -5.55 24.52
C PRO A 66 1.38 -4.45 24.56
N PRO A 67 1.38 -3.50 23.61
CA PRO A 67 2.33 -2.40 23.62
C PRO A 67 2.16 -1.57 24.91
N PRO A 68 3.25 -1.01 25.45
CA PRO A 68 3.17 -0.21 26.66
C PRO A 68 2.26 0.99 26.44
N GLY A 69 1.38 1.25 27.41
CA GLY A 69 0.57 2.46 27.41
C GLY A 69 1.44 3.71 27.48
N ARG A 70 0.89 4.87 27.06
CA ARG A 70 1.65 6.14 26.99
C ARG A 70 2.42 6.48 28.28
N LYS A 71 1.85 6.22 29.46
CA LYS A 71 2.52 6.47 30.75
C LYS A 71 3.70 5.54 30.98
N GLN A 72 3.53 4.25 30.73
CA GLN A 72 4.62 3.27 30.83
C GLN A 72 5.74 3.59 29.83
N LEU A 73 5.39 3.97 28.59
CA LEU A 73 6.38 4.38 27.61
C LEU A 73 7.15 5.62 28.07
N ALA A 74 6.48 6.64 28.61
CA ALA A 74 7.13 7.85 29.12
C ALA A 74 8.06 7.55 30.31
N GLU A 75 7.70 6.57 31.15
CA GLU A 75 8.54 6.13 32.24
C GLU A 75 9.75 5.32 31.76
N LEU A 76 9.56 4.40 30.81
CA LEU A 76 10.61 3.61 30.19
C LEU A 76 11.65 4.48 29.46
N MET A 77 11.18 5.54 28.81
CA MET A 77 12.00 6.50 28.05
C MET A 77 12.52 7.66 28.91
N ARG A 78 12.29 7.64 30.22
CA ARG A 78 12.75 8.71 31.11
C ARG A 78 14.28 8.73 31.14
N GLY A 79 14.86 9.88 30.82
CA GLY A 79 16.32 10.06 30.83
C GLY A 79 17.02 9.68 29.52
N THR A 80 16.32 9.10 28.53
CA THR A 80 16.90 8.80 27.21
C THR A 80 16.81 9.99 26.24
N GLY A 81 16.21 11.10 26.65
CA GLY A 81 15.90 12.24 25.79
C GLY A 81 17.11 12.83 25.07
N THR A 82 18.22 13.06 25.78
CA THR A 82 19.45 13.61 25.17
C THR A 82 20.06 12.66 24.15
N ALA A 83 20.22 11.39 24.51
CA ALA A 83 20.79 10.39 23.61
C ALA A 83 19.91 10.15 22.36
N VAL A 84 18.59 10.20 22.51
CA VAL A 84 17.66 10.10 21.37
C VAL A 84 17.75 11.34 20.48
N SER A 85 17.79 12.53 21.06
CA SER A 85 17.95 13.78 20.30
C SER A 85 19.25 13.80 19.51
N GLU A 86 20.38 13.45 20.14
CA GLU A 86 21.69 13.37 19.48
C GLU A 86 21.70 12.35 18.33
N ALA A 87 21.09 11.18 18.52
CA ALA A 87 20.95 10.18 17.46
C ALA A 87 20.07 10.68 16.30
N LEU A 88 18.96 11.37 16.60
CA LEU A 88 18.09 11.95 15.58
C LEU A 88 18.77 13.08 14.82
N ASP A 89 19.53 13.94 15.51
CA ASP A 89 20.30 15.01 14.89
C ASP A 89 21.42 14.45 13.99
N TRP A 90 22.10 13.39 14.41
CA TRP A 90 23.06 12.68 13.57
C TRP A 90 22.42 12.10 12.30
N THR A 91 21.24 11.47 12.41
CA THR A 91 20.53 10.93 11.24
C THR A 91 19.93 11.99 10.30
N ARG A 92 19.67 13.21 10.78
CA ARG A 92 19.21 14.31 9.94
C ARG A 92 20.30 14.89 9.05
N GLY A 93 21.57 14.68 9.40
CA GLY A 93 22.73 15.27 8.75
C GLY A 93 22.83 16.77 8.99
N GLU A 94 24.04 17.29 9.18
CA GLU A 94 24.30 18.73 9.08
C GLU A 94 23.89 19.17 7.67
N ARG A 95 22.88 20.03 7.58
CA ARG A 95 22.50 20.71 6.35
C ARG A 95 23.46 21.85 6.03
#